data_AF-V5BE02-F1
#
_entry.id   AF-V5BE02-F1
#
_cell.length_a   1.000
_cell.length_b   1.000
_cell.length_c   1.000
_cell.angle_alpha   90.00
_cell.angle_beta   90.00
_cell.angle_gamma   90.00
#
_symmetry.space_group_name_H-M   'P 1'
#
loop_
_entity.id
_entity.type
_entity.pdbx_description
1 polymer ?
#
loop_
_entity_poly.entity_id
_entity_poly.type
_entity_poly.pdbx_seq_one_letter_code
_entity_poly.pdbx_strand_id
1 'polypeptide(L)'
;MPHALVNMTNVTSLEGTIVLHGAMPPHSSVLLANSTLRATVGGSQYVPTTPGHEKSRYGPALVLDGVRLLSTRFVMTRSTLVCGGGSCAAILVERGLGSNLSSVFYMDSCVVNAQTHVMYALASDLRVSGGSVFSIQNSLWSVSSINIYKGACEFEDVAVDGGSVLQIVSNTFRLGFAMLMATTLTVADGSWLLHRDNEFRTAYVAYVANENGVAFRDRSVWSILYNNFTCGSYSSTIAYMTNNWSPPSESRPIIYGVCNEARGSPVTDYGVDLNIGAPVMLLDCGACTVEAVCFAARTSSIRGCECVCAAGGYGDTCVPAAVPDGLGPLPLPEADDTEIRCVHGGSISSVDYPDPGVRGLCFVNVTFTAAIVLDLWSFDAPQQTLNITLLQCVLMGLSIRGSSARLHVSVVSSMLDAGALEFEGHFGLSSRILVAGSTLVATSEHAILFMEFTFGANSTLLLIENYIEASRYAIYFFISFVVVDGGGIIVKGNTLSTTEEDDRMESCVCVNAVDVRNGGYIDVENNTMIAVSGIYFYGDTTVGSAGLL
;
A
#
# COMPACT_ATOMS: atom_id res chain seq x y z
N MET A 1 37.83 -2.58 -4.85
CA MET A 1 37.18 -2.87 -3.56
C MET A 1 36.55 -4.26 -3.64
N PRO A 2 36.58 -5.07 -2.58
CA PRO A 2 35.87 -6.36 -2.57
C PRO A 2 34.35 -6.13 -2.72
N HIS A 3 33.65 -7.13 -3.27
CA HIS A 3 32.19 -7.09 -3.37
C HIS A 3 31.58 -7.12 -1.96
N ALA A 4 30.42 -6.46 -1.80
CA ALA A 4 29.67 -6.44 -0.56
C ALA A 4 28.45 -7.37 -0.66
N LEU A 5 28.18 -8.10 0.42
CA LEU A 5 26.95 -8.89 0.60
C LEU A 5 26.24 -8.38 1.84
N VAL A 6 25.10 -7.72 1.64
CA VAL A 6 24.25 -7.20 2.72
C VAL A 6 22.94 -7.96 2.69
N ASN A 7 22.63 -8.69 3.76
CA ASN A 7 21.40 -9.47 3.86
C ASN A 7 20.62 -9.05 5.11
N MET A 8 19.45 -8.46 4.89
CA MET A 8 18.52 -7.96 5.90
C MET A 8 17.20 -8.72 5.76
N THR A 9 17.09 -9.86 6.43
CA THR A 9 15.89 -10.70 6.41
C THR A 9 15.19 -10.67 7.76
N ASN A 10 13.85 -10.63 7.78
CA ASN A 10 13.05 -10.63 9.01
C ASN A 10 13.40 -9.47 9.96
N VAL A 11 13.68 -8.29 9.39
CA VAL A 11 14.00 -7.09 10.16
C VAL A 11 12.71 -6.37 10.52
N THR A 12 12.54 -6.04 11.80
CA THR A 12 11.51 -5.11 12.25
C THR A 12 12.18 -3.84 12.75
N SER A 13 11.90 -2.71 12.10
CA SER A 13 12.38 -1.39 12.50
C SER A 13 11.20 -0.51 12.86
N LEU A 14 11.22 0.09 14.05
CA LEU A 14 10.21 1.04 14.52
C LEU A 14 10.91 2.37 14.82
N GLU A 15 10.55 3.41 14.06
CA GLU A 15 11.18 4.74 14.06
C GLU A 15 12.67 4.76 13.67
N GLY A 16 13.26 3.59 13.37
CA GLY A 16 14.62 3.44 12.89
C GLY A 16 14.71 3.58 11.37
N THR A 17 15.76 4.25 10.91
CA THR A 17 16.04 4.47 9.49
C THR A 17 17.22 3.61 9.05
N ILE A 18 17.03 2.80 8.00
CA ILE A 18 18.12 2.11 7.32
C ILE A 18 18.71 3.06 6.28
N VAL A 19 20.03 3.27 6.28
CA VAL A 19 20.71 4.17 5.34
C VAL A 19 21.68 3.38 4.48
N LEU A 20 21.52 3.48 3.16
CA LEU A 20 22.51 3.01 2.19
C LEU A 20 23.17 4.21 1.54
N HIS A 21 24.47 4.34 1.76
CA HIS A 21 25.24 5.51 1.36
C HIS A 21 26.33 5.17 0.35
N GLY A 22 26.35 5.90 -0.76
CA GLY A 22 27.44 5.93 -1.73
C GLY A 22 27.41 4.84 -2.81
N ALA A 23 28.51 4.78 -3.56
CA ALA A 23 28.65 3.81 -4.64
C ALA A 23 28.95 2.42 -4.09
N MET A 24 28.12 1.46 -4.46
CA MET A 24 28.32 0.06 -4.09
C MET A 24 29.53 -0.50 -4.83
N PRO A 25 30.39 -1.31 -4.18
CA PRO A 25 31.44 -2.03 -4.88
C PRO A 25 30.87 -2.88 -6.03
N PRO A 26 31.61 -3.08 -7.12
CA PRO A 26 31.10 -3.90 -8.22
C PRO A 26 30.74 -5.32 -7.80
N HIS A 27 29.71 -5.89 -8.42
CA HIS A 27 29.24 -7.26 -8.16
C HIS A 27 28.73 -7.48 -6.72
N SER A 28 28.25 -6.43 -6.07
CA SER A 28 27.66 -6.52 -4.73
C SER A 28 26.21 -7.03 -4.77
N SER A 29 25.71 -7.48 -3.64
CA SER A 29 24.29 -7.82 -3.44
C SER A 29 23.78 -7.22 -2.13
N VAL A 30 22.62 -6.59 -2.21
CA VAL A 30 21.86 -6.08 -1.08
C VAL A 30 20.46 -6.70 -1.15
N LEU A 31 20.09 -7.43 -0.10
CA LEU A 31 18.78 -8.05 0.05
C LEU A 31 18.11 -7.49 1.31
N LEU A 32 16.88 -7.04 1.16
CA LEU A 32 15.96 -6.70 2.23
C LEU A 32 14.66 -7.49 2.05
N ALA A 33 14.42 -8.47 2.91
CA ALA A 33 13.34 -9.44 2.70
C ALA A 33 12.52 -9.67 3.97
N ASN A 34 11.22 -9.98 3.81
CA ASN A 34 10.34 -10.38 4.91
C ASN A 34 10.36 -9.41 6.10
N SER A 35 10.51 -8.11 5.83
CA SER A 35 10.84 -7.11 6.85
C SER A 35 9.70 -6.11 7.01
N THR A 36 9.53 -5.57 8.21
CA THR A 36 8.55 -4.52 8.51
C THR A 36 9.29 -3.28 9.00
N LEU A 37 9.26 -2.21 8.22
CA LEU A 37 9.92 -0.95 8.54
C LEU A 37 8.86 0.13 8.74
N ARG A 38 8.79 0.70 9.94
CA ARG A 38 7.87 1.78 10.27
C ARG A 38 8.67 2.99 10.72
N ALA A 39 8.30 4.16 10.22
CA ALA A 39 8.85 5.42 10.68
C ALA A 39 7.79 6.53 10.63
N THR A 40 7.97 7.53 11.49
CA THR A 40 7.13 8.72 11.50
C THR A 40 7.99 9.98 11.46
N VAL A 41 7.42 11.09 10.99
CA VAL A 41 8.10 12.40 10.99
C VAL A 41 8.51 12.82 12.40
N GLY A 42 7.72 12.44 13.42
CA GLY A 42 8.00 12.73 14.83
C GLY A 42 9.11 11.86 15.43
N GLY A 43 9.10 10.56 15.12
CA GLY A 43 10.00 9.58 15.72
C GLY A 43 11.36 9.44 15.03
N SER A 44 11.40 9.56 13.69
CA SER A 44 12.67 9.49 12.96
C SER A 44 13.64 10.60 13.38
N GLN A 45 14.90 10.20 13.53
CA GLN A 45 16.02 11.09 13.84
C GLN A 45 16.89 11.37 12.62
N TYR A 46 16.48 10.91 11.43
CA TYR A 46 17.22 11.15 10.20
C TYR A 46 17.16 12.64 9.82
N VAL A 47 18.30 13.22 9.49
CA VAL A 47 18.42 14.62 9.08
C VAL A 47 18.92 14.67 7.64
N PRO A 48 18.13 15.19 6.70
CA PRO A 48 18.56 15.36 5.32
C PRO A 48 19.79 16.27 5.22
N THR A 49 20.65 15.94 4.26
CA THR A 49 21.89 16.66 3.99
C THR A 49 21.92 17.30 2.60
N THR A 50 20.86 17.10 1.80
CA THR A 50 20.69 17.81 0.52
C THR A 50 20.69 19.33 0.73
N PRO A 51 21.51 20.08 -0.03
CA PRO A 51 21.54 21.55 0.04
C PRO A 51 20.15 22.17 -0.16
N GLY A 52 19.78 23.12 0.70
CA GLY A 52 18.48 23.80 0.66
C GLY A 52 17.32 23.05 1.35
N HIS A 53 17.55 21.80 1.77
CA HIS A 53 16.58 20.97 2.48
C HIS A 53 17.04 20.62 3.92
N GLU A 54 18.04 21.33 4.46
CA GLU A 54 18.65 21.01 5.77
C GLU A 54 17.69 21.22 6.95
N LYS A 55 16.64 22.02 6.76
CA LYS A 55 15.59 22.26 7.77
C LYS A 55 14.38 21.35 7.60
N SER A 56 14.32 20.57 6.52
CA SER A 56 13.19 19.71 6.24
C SER A 56 13.24 18.47 7.12
N ARG A 57 12.10 18.11 7.70
CA ARG A 57 11.97 16.93 8.54
C ARG A 57 11.11 15.89 7.85
N TYR A 58 11.69 14.72 7.63
CA TYR A 58 11.04 13.55 7.03
C TYR A 58 11.09 12.38 8.00
N GLY A 59 10.19 11.41 7.83
CA GLY A 59 10.17 10.17 8.62
C GLY A 59 10.56 8.93 7.84
N PRO A 60 11.76 8.84 7.20
CA PRO A 60 12.07 7.73 6.32
C PRO A 60 12.36 6.43 7.06
N ALA A 61 11.82 5.34 6.54
CA ALA A 61 12.16 3.99 6.94
C ALA A 61 13.45 3.51 6.24
N LEU A 62 13.64 3.95 4.98
CA LEU A 62 14.82 3.67 4.17
C LEU A 62 15.35 4.96 3.54
N VAL A 63 16.66 5.13 3.53
CA VAL A 63 17.34 6.23 2.84
C VAL A 63 18.33 5.64 1.84
N LEU A 64 18.22 6.10 0.59
CA LEU A 64 19.14 5.82 -0.50
C LEU A 64 19.90 7.09 -0.84
N ASP A 65 21.12 7.18 -0.35
CA ASP A 65 21.91 8.40 -0.38
C ASP A 65 23.14 8.26 -1.28
N GLY A 66 23.07 8.83 -2.48
CA GLY A 66 24.12 8.75 -3.49
C GLY A 66 24.37 7.33 -3.98
N VAL A 67 23.34 6.48 -3.90
CA VAL A 67 23.43 5.05 -4.20
C VAL A 67 23.69 4.85 -5.69
N ARG A 68 24.83 4.25 -5.99
CA ARG A 68 25.20 3.84 -7.35
C ARG A 68 25.45 2.34 -7.39
N LEU A 69 24.60 1.62 -8.11
CA LEU A 69 24.73 0.20 -8.37
C LEU A 69 25.60 -0.01 -9.60
N LEU A 70 26.65 -0.83 -9.49
CA LEU A 70 27.64 -1.09 -10.53
C LEU A 70 27.79 -2.60 -10.72
N SER A 71 27.05 -3.19 -11.65
CA SER A 71 26.83 -4.65 -11.68
C SER A 71 26.34 -5.19 -10.33
N THR A 72 25.56 -4.40 -9.59
CA THR A 72 25.09 -4.70 -8.24
C THR A 72 23.61 -5.04 -8.26
N ARG A 73 23.20 -5.95 -7.38
CA ARG A 73 21.80 -6.33 -7.18
C ARG A 73 21.28 -5.75 -5.88
N PHE A 74 20.32 -4.84 -5.96
CA PHE A 74 19.52 -4.37 -4.83
C PHE A 74 18.13 -4.98 -4.94
N VAL A 75 17.73 -5.73 -3.92
CA VAL A 75 16.48 -6.47 -3.90
C VAL A 75 15.74 -6.18 -2.60
N MET A 76 14.52 -5.69 -2.72
CA MET A 76 13.57 -5.59 -1.62
C MET A 76 12.38 -6.50 -1.94
N THR A 77 12.05 -7.44 -1.05
CA THR A 77 10.94 -8.37 -1.30
C THR A 77 10.09 -8.64 -0.06
N ARG A 78 8.79 -8.92 -0.23
CA ARG A 78 7.88 -9.36 0.85
C ARG A 78 8.00 -8.50 2.10
N SER A 79 8.12 -7.19 1.91
CA SER A 79 8.42 -6.26 2.98
C SER A 79 7.40 -5.15 3.04
N THR A 80 7.11 -4.70 4.25
CA THR A 80 6.12 -3.67 4.55
C THR A 80 6.84 -2.41 5.02
N LEU A 81 6.50 -1.27 4.42
CA LEU A 81 7.00 0.04 4.79
C LEU A 81 5.81 0.91 5.19
N VAL A 82 5.84 1.47 6.39
CA VAL A 82 4.79 2.36 6.89
C VAL A 82 5.41 3.69 7.30
N CYS A 83 4.92 4.78 6.72
CA CYS A 83 5.42 6.13 6.94
C CYS A 83 4.29 7.07 7.37
N GLY A 84 4.30 7.49 8.64
CA GLY A 84 3.30 8.41 9.21
C GLY A 84 3.80 9.85 9.40
N GLY A 85 2.91 10.83 9.21
CA GLY A 85 3.17 12.27 9.42
C GLY A 85 3.05 13.09 8.12
N GLY A 86 2.65 14.35 8.23
CA GLY A 86 2.26 15.19 7.07
C GLY A 86 3.35 15.42 6.00
N SER A 87 4.62 15.16 6.29
CA SER A 87 5.76 15.20 5.36
C SER A 87 6.42 13.84 5.15
N CYS A 88 5.79 12.72 5.53
CA CYS A 88 6.46 11.43 5.54
C CYS A 88 6.75 10.90 4.13
N ALA A 89 8.01 10.50 3.90
CA ALA A 89 8.46 9.77 2.72
C ALA A 89 9.03 8.42 3.16
N ALA A 90 8.43 7.29 2.74
CA ALA A 90 8.84 5.97 3.24
C ALA A 90 10.30 5.64 2.86
N ILE A 91 10.66 6.00 1.63
CA ILE A 91 12.00 5.94 1.06
C ILE A 91 12.41 7.36 0.71
N LEU A 92 13.53 7.83 1.28
CA LEU A 92 14.12 9.11 0.91
C LEU A 92 15.32 8.87 -0.01
N VAL A 93 15.42 9.63 -1.09
CA VAL A 93 16.56 9.59 -2.00
C VAL A 93 17.31 10.93 -1.90
N GLU A 94 18.61 10.85 -1.67
CA GLU A 94 19.51 12.02 -1.67
C GLU A 94 20.65 11.78 -2.64
N ARG A 95 21.19 12.85 -3.24
CA ARG A 95 22.35 12.80 -4.14
C ARG A 95 22.22 11.79 -5.31
N GLY A 96 20.98 11.50 -5.72
CA GLY A 96 20.63 10.64 -6.84
C GLY A 96 20.64 9.13 -6.56
N LEU A 97 19.86 8.40 -7.36
CA LEU A 97 19.79 6.94 -7.38
C LEU A 97 20.15 6.45 -8.79
N GLY A 98 21.25 5.69 -8.89
CA GLY A 98 21.81 5.25 -10.16
C GLY A 98 22.01 3.74 -10.27
N SER A 99 21.62 3.17 -11.40
CA SER A 99 21.96 1.79 -11.80
C SER A 99 22.75 1.80 -13.10
N ASN A 100 23.91 1.14 -13.10
CA ASN A 100 24.80 1.04 -14.27
C ASN A 100 25.46 -0.35 -14.34
N LEU A 101 25.99 -0.71 -15.51
CA LEU A 101 26.75 -1.95 -15.76
C LEU A 101 25.93 -3.21 -15.45
N SER A 102 24.74 -3.34 -16.05
CA SER A 102 23.82 -4.47 -15.83
C SER A 102 23.44 -4.66 -14.36
N SER A 103 23.20 -3.56 -13.65
CA SER A 103 22.69 -3.57 -12.28
C SER A 103 21.20 -3.83 -12.24
N VAL A 104 20.72 -4.24 -11.07
CA VAL A 104 19.30 -4.48 -10.81
C VAL A 104 18.89 -3.77 -9.54
N PHE A 105 17.86 -2.93 -9.64
CA PHE A 105 17.08 -2.45 -8.51
C PHE A 105 15.69 -3.07 -8.61
N TYR A 106 15.33 -3.90 -7.63
CA TYR A 106 14.14 -4.72 -7.67
C TYR A 106 13.34 -4.57 -6.38
N MET A 107 12.06 -4.19 -6.50
CA MET A 107 11.08 -4.21 -5.41
C MET A 107 9.94 -5.14 -5.79
N ASP A 108 9.67 -6.14 -4.97
CA ASP A 108 8.68 -7.18 -5.27
C ASP A 108 7.84 -7.59 -4.07
N SER A 109 6.54 -7.79 -4.25
CA SER A 109 5.67 -8.23 -3.15
C SER A 109 5.74 -7.28 -1.93
N CYS A 110 5.98 -6.00 -2.18
CA CYS A 110 6.14 -5.00 -1.13
C CYS A 110 4.84 -4.24 -0.88
N VAL A 111 4.60 -3.89 0.39
CA VAL A 111 3.51 -2.99 0.77
C VAL A 111 4.12 -1.70 1.25
N VAL A 112 3.75 -0.58 0.63
CA VAL A 112 4.25 0.72 1.08
C VAL A 112 3.08 1.65 1.33
N ASN A 113 2.89 2.00 2.60
CA ASN A 113 1.87 2.94 3.04
C ASN A 113 2.56 4.20 3.54
N ALA A 114 2.31 5.32 2.88
CA ALA A 114 2.89 6.59 3.26
C ALA A 114 1.84 7.69 3.30
N GLN A 115 2.02 8.66 4.19
CA GLN A 115 1.09 9.80 4.21
C GLN A 115 1.32 10.76 3.04
N THR A 116 2.57 10.96 2.59
CA THR A 116 2.89 11.98 1.56
C THR A 116 3.61 11.40 0.35
N HIS A 117 4.70 10.66 0.53
CA HIS A 117 5.44 10.05 -0.58
C HIS A 117 5.86 8.61 -0.28
N VAL A 118 5.85 7.75 -1.30
CA VAL A 118 6.51 6.44 -1.17
C VAL A 118 8.02 6.62 -1.29
N MET A 119 8.47 7.16 -2.41
CA MET A 119 9.87 7.46 -2.70
C MET A 119 10.00 8.94 -3.05
N TYR A 120 10.68 9.71 -2.21
CA TYR A 120 10.86 11.14 -2.40
C TYR A 120 12.34 11.46 -2.59
N ALA A 121 12.69 12.00 -3.76
CA ALA A 121 14.07 12.38 -4.07
C ALA A 121 14.27 13.89 -3.88
N LEU A 122 15.14 14.24 -2.93
CA LEU A 122 15.46 15.64 -2.63
C LEU A 122 16.43 16.17 -3.69
N ALA A 123 15.92 16.93 -4.67
CA ALA A 123 16.70 17.50 -5.77
C ALA A 123 17.68 16.46 -6.36
N SER A 124 17.11 15.29 -6.71
CA SER A 124 17.86 14.08 -7.02
C SER A 124 17.24 13.32 -8.17
N ASP A 125 18.09 12.83 -9.05
CA ASP A 125 17.70 12.10 -10.26
C ASP A 125 17.55 10.59 -10.02
N LEU A 126 16.74 9.95 -10.85
CA LEU A 126 16.80 8.52 -11.12
C LEU A 126 17.50 8.26 -12.46
N ARG A 127 18.55 7.44 -12.45
CA ARG A 127 19.28 7.06 -13.67
C ARG A 127 19.40 5.54 -13.79
N VAL A 128 18.91 4.99 -14.89
CA VAL A 128 19.00 3.55 -15.20
C VAL A 128 19.73 3.40 -16.54
N SER A 129 20.95 2.88 -16.50
CA SER A 129 21.90 2.94 -17.60
C SER A 129 22.68 1.65 -17.80
N GLY A 130 23.35 1.50 -18.95
CA GLY A 130 24.31 0.42 -19.19
C GLY A 130 23.70 -0.99 -19.10
N GLY A 131 22.52 -1.19 -19.69
CA GLY A 131 21.79 -2.45 -19.68
C GLY A 131 21.27 -2.86 -18.31
N SER A 132 20.95 -1.89 -17.45
CA SER A 132 20.43 -2.13 -16.09
C SER A 132 18.91 -2.24 -16.07
N VAL A 133 18.37 -2.73 -14.96
CA VAL A 133 16.92 -2.89 -14.75
C VAL A 133 16.52 -2.21 -13.44
N PHE A 134 15.53 -1.32 -13.53
CA PHE A 134 14.79 -0.82 -12.37
C PHE A 134 13.36 -1.36 -12.46
N SER A 135 12.91 -2.06 -11.42
CA SER A 135 11.69 -2.84 -11.49
C SER A 135 10.91 -2.80 -10.18
N ILE A 136 9.64 -2.45 -10.27
CA ILE A 136 8.67 -2.55 -9.17
C ILE A 136 7.59 -3.53 -9.62
N GLN A 137 7.40 -4.61 -8.87
CA GLN A 137 6.46 -5.66 -9.22
C GLN A 137 5.62 -6.16 -8.04
N ASN A 138 4.44 -6.69 -8.34
CA ASN A 138 3.60 -7.42 -7.38
C ASN A 138 3.35 -6.65 -6.07
N SER A 139 3.41 -5.32 -6.10
CA SER A 139 3.45 -4.47 -4.91
C SER A 139 2.17 -3.65 -4.77
N LEU A 140 1.83 -3.33 -3.52
CA LEU A 140 0.73 -2.43 -3.16
C LEU A 140 1.29 -1.15 -2.57
N TRP A 141 1.09 -0.03 -3.25
CA TRP A 141 1.56 1.26 -2.79
C TRP A 141 0.37 2.19 -2.55
N SER A 142 0.25 2.69 -1.32
CA SER A 142 -0.81 3.58 -0.90
C SER A 142 -0.25 4.90 -0.37
N VAL A 143 -0.81 6.01 -0.86
CA VAL A 143 -0.52 7.36 -0.39
C VAL A 143 -1.82 8.04 0.01
N SER A 144 -1.95 8.37 1.30
CA SER A 144 -3.20 8.94 1.83
C SER A 144 -3.40 10.42 1.53
N SER A 145 -2.36 11.16 1.12
CA SER A 145 -2.53 12.57 0.79
C SER A 145 -3.36 12.80 -0.47
N ILE A 146 -4.29 13.73 -0.37
CA ILE A 146 -5.09 14.27 -1.48
C ILE A 146 -4.48 15.55 -2.10
N ASN A 147 -3.30 16.00 -1.65
CA ASN A 147 -2.76 17.25 -2.17
C ASN A 147 -2.14 17.07 -3.57
N ILE A 148 -2.18 18.13 -4.34
CA ILE A 148 -1.48 18.26 -5.62
C ILE A 148 0.03 18.11 -5.36
N TYR A 149 0.74 17.46 -6.28
CA TYR A 149 2.19 17.21 -6.19
C TYR A 149 2.61 16.31 -5.03
N LYS A 150 1.75 15.37 -4.63
CA LYS A 150 2.10 14.29 -3.71
C LYS A 150 1.72 12.94 -4.29
N GLY A 151 2.69 12.04 -4.39
CA GLY A 151 2.56 10.82 -5.17
C GLY A 151 3.42 9.68 -4.67
N ALA A 152 3.52 8.62 -5.47
CA ALA A 152 4.40 7.50 -5.12
C ALA A 152 5.87 7.91 -5.24
N CYS A 153 6.34 8.21 -6.45
CA CYS A 153 7.73 8.55 -6.75
C CYS A 153 7.86 10.01 -7.17
N GLU A 154 8.75 10.77 -6.56
CA GLU A 154 9.15 12.11 -7.02
C GLU A 154 10.66 12.18 -7.23
N PHE A 155 11.06 12.58 -8.43
CA PHE A 155 12.45 12.80 -8.83
C PHE A 155 12.62 14.16 -9.49
N GLU A 156 13.83 14.69 -9.50
CA GLU A 156 14.15 15.87 -10.32
C GLU A 156 14.11 15.48 -11.80
N ASP A 157 15.02 14.62 -12.25
CA ASP A 157 14.97 14.03 -13.59
C ASP A 157 14.96 12.49 -13.55
N VAL A 158 14.30 11.88 -14.54
CA VAL A 158 14.31 10.42 -14.76
C VAL A 158 14.90 10.12 -16.13
N ALA A 159 15.97 9.32 -16.15
CA ALA A 159 16.64 8.91 -17.38
C ALA A 159 16.83 7.39 -17.43
N VAL A 160 16.41 6.80 -18.55
CA VAL A 160 16.61 5.38 -18.88
C VAL A 160 17.36 5.28 -20.21
N ASP A 161 18.60 4.81 -20.19
CA ASP A 161 19.49 4.80 -21.36
C ASP A 161 20.34 3.53 -21.47
N GLY A 162 21.13 3.43 -22.54
CA GLY A 162 22.09 2.34 -22.76
C GLY A 162 21.44 0.96 -22.84
N GLY A 163 20.27 0.84 -23.48
CA GLY A 163 19.52 -0.41 -23.59
C GLY A 163 19.04 -0.93 -22.23
N SER A 164 18.65 -0.04 -21.32
CA SER A 164 18.15 -0.37 -19.98
C SER A 164 16.63 -0.45 -19.94
N VAL A 165 16.11 -0.95 -18.81
CA VAL A 165 14.66 -1.15 -18.62
C VAL A 165 14.20 -0.50 -17.33
N LEU A 166 13.12 0.29 -17.41
CA LEU A 166 12.30 0.70 -16.28
C LEU A 166 10.93 0.03 -16.41
N GLN A 167 10.58 -0.85 -15.49
CA GLN A 167 9.34 -1.61 -15.57
C GLN A 167 8.51 -1.55 -14.28
N ILE A 168 7.21 -1.39 -14.46
CA ILE A 168 6.17 -1.36 -13.42
C ILE A 168 5.17 -2.46 -13.79
N VAL A 169 5.16 -3.57 -13.05
CA VAL A 169 4.45 -4.80 -13.45
C VAL A 169 3.58 -5.36 -12.33
N SER A 170 2.31 -5.65 -12.58
CA SER A 170 1.44 -6.36 -11.62
C SER A 170 1.28 -5.67 -10.26
N ASN A 171 1.29 -4.34 -10.24
CA ASN A 171 1.14 -3.56 -9.00
C ASN A 171 -0.26 -2.99 -8.84
N THR A 172 -0.63 -2.71 -7.59
CA THR A 172 -1.81 -1.90 -7.25
C THR A 172 -1.33 -0.59 -6.62
N PHE A 173 -1.72 0.53 -7.23
CA PHE A 173 -1.39 1.87 -6.77
C PHE A 173 -2.64 2.59 -6.31
N ARG A 174 -2.70 3.00 -5.04
CA ARG A 174 -3.77 3.84 -4.46
C ARG A 174 -3.19 5.19 -4.08
N LEU A 175 -3.24 6.14 -5.00
CA LEU A 175 -2.51 7.40 -4.88
C LEU A 175 -3.45 8.58 -5.11
N GLY A 176 -3.19 9.68 -4.42
CA GLY A 176 -3.87 10.94 -4.69
C GLY A 176 -3.55 11.46 -6.08
N PHE A 177 -2.32 11.95 -6.28
CA PHE A 177 -1.98 12.72 -7.48
C PHE A 177 -1.32 11.92 -8.59
N ALA A 178 -0.12 11.36 -8.35
CA ALA A 178 0.63 10.67 -9.40
C ALA A 178 1.47 9.47 -8.93
N MET A 179 1.71 8.50 -9.83
CA MET A 179 2.65 7.40 -9.58
C MET A 179 4.11 7.86 -9.72
N LEU A 180 4.46 8.48 -10.84
CA LEU A 180 5.78 9.04 -11.09
C LEU A 180 5.66 10.54 -11.36
N MET A 181 6.42 11.34 -10.62
CA MET A 181 6.58 12.77 -10.82
C MET A 181 8.03 13.08 -11.15
N ALA A 182 8.24 13.85 -12.21
CA ALA A 182 9.56 14.31 -12.61
C ALA A 182 9.51 15.67 -13.31
N THR A 183 10.63 16.38 -13.36
CA THR A 183 10.80 17.55 -14.23
C THR A 183 10.95 17.12 -15.68
N THR A 184 11.78 16.11 -15.94
CA THR A 184 11.92 15.46 -17.24
C THR A 184 11.92 13.93 -17.16
N LEU A 185 11.45 13.28 -18.23
CA LEU A 185 11.47 11.84 -18.41
C LEU A 185 12.10 11.52 -19.78
N THR A 186 13.31 10.98 -19.78
CA THR A 186 14.03 10.61 -21.01
C THR A 186 14.23 9.10 -21.09
N VAL A 187 13.87 8.51 -22.23
CA VAL A 187 14.14 7.11 -22.57
C VAL A 187 14.92 7.07 -23.89
N ALA A 188 16.16 6.59 -23.87
CA ALA A 188 17.09 6.70 -25.00
C ALA A 188 17.91 5.41 -25.23
N ASP A 189 18.66 5.38 -26.34
CA ASP A 189 19.58 4.30 -26.69
C ASP A 189 18.95 2.89 -26.68
N GLY A 190 17.77 2.74 -27.30
CA GLY A 190 17.07 1.46 -27.38
C GLY A 190 16.57 0.92 -26.03
N SER A 191 16.33 1.81 -25.07
CA SER A 191 15.80 1.46 -23.75
C SER A 191 14.28 1.25 -23.77
N TRP A 192 13.76 0.69 -22.69
CA TRP A 192 12.37 0.28 -22.61
C TRP A 192 11.69 0.76 -21.32
N LEU A 193 10.57 1.46 -21.48
CA LEU A 193 9.65 1.80 -20.41
C LEU A 193 8.42 0.89 -20.49
N LEU A 194 8.14 0.13 -19.43
CA LEU A 194 7.06 -0.86 -19.41
C LEU A 194 6.10 -0.60 -18.25
N HIS A 195 4.81 -0.50 -18.58
CA HIS A 195 3.71 -0.56 -17.61
C HIS A 195 2.80 -1.72 -18.01
N ARG A 196 2.76 -2.76 -17.17
CA ARG A 196 2.05 -3.99 -17.48
C ARG A 196 1.23 -4.53 -16.31
N ASP A 197 -0.01 -4.95 -16.58
CA ASP A 197 -0.84 -5.68 -15.62
C ASP A 197 -1.08 -4.90 -14.30
N ASN A 198 -1.05 -3.57 -14.31
CA ASN A 198 -1.21 -2.76 -13.09
C ASN A 198 -2.64 -2.25 -12.90
N GLU A 199 -3.02 -2.05 -11.64
CA GLU A 199 -4.20 -1.28 -11.24
C GLU A 199 -3.74 0.09 -10.72
N PHE A 200 -4.00 1.13 -11.50
CA PHE A 200 -3.70 2.52 -11.15
C PHE A 200 -4.97 3.20 -10.66
N ARG A 201 -5.04 3.48 -9.36
CA ARG A 201 -6.04 4.37 -8.76
C ARG A 201 -5.36 5.70 -8.44
N THR A 202 -5.25 6.57 -9.44
CA THR A 202 -4.50 7.84 -9.36
C THR A 202 -4.95 8.81 -10.46
N ALA A 203 -4.65 10.10 -10.31
CA ALA A 203 -4.95 11.07 -11.37
C ALA A 203 -3.99 10.94 -12.57
N TYR A 204 -2.69 10.76 -12.32
CA TYR A 204 -1.68 10.62 -13.38
C TYR A 204 -0.73 9.45 -13.10
N VAL A 205 -0.46 8.59 -14.08
CA VAL A 205 0.62 7.60 -13.91
C VAL A 205 1.98 8.27 -13.99
N ALA A 206 2.20 9.12 -14.99
CA ALA A 206 3.40 9.94 -15.14
C ALA A 206 3.02 11.42 -15.22
N TYR A 207 3.42 12.20 -14.23
CA TYR A 207 3.31 13.66 -14.23
C TYR A 207 4.69 14.27 -14.49
N VAL A 208 4.83 14.94 -15.64
CA VAL A 208 6.09 15.59 -16.02
C VAL A 208 5.90 17.10 -16.05
N ALA A 209 6.65 17.81 -15.23
CA ALA A 209 6.42 19.23 -14.99
C ALA A 209 6.74 20.11 -16.21
N ASN A 210 7.77 19.74 -16.99
CA ASN A 210 8.10 20.43 -18.23
C ASN A 210 7.19 19.95 -19.36
N GLU A 211 6.53 20.87 -20.07
CA GLU A 211 5.58 20.60 -21.16
C GLU A 211 6.17 19.68 -22.27
N ASN A 212 7.47 19.88 -22.56
CA ASN A 212 8.22 19.09 -23.53
C ASN A 212 9.22 18.12 -22.85
N GLY A 213 8.98 17.81 -21.58
CA GLY A 213 9.90 17.06 -20.70
C GLY A 213 9.96 15.56 -20.96
N VAL A 214 9.03 15.00 -21.73
CA VAL A 214 9.03 13.58 -22.11
C VAL A 214 9.71 13.41 -23.47
N ALA A 215 10.79 12.62 -23.50
CA ALA A 215 11.58 12.38 -24.70
C ALA A 215 11.91 10.89 -24.88
N PHE A 216 11.51 10.33 -26.04
CA PHE A 216 11.94 9.00 -26.49
C PHE A 216 12.88 9.15 -27.69
N ARG A 217 14.06 8.53 -27.61
CA ARG A 217 15.11 8.62 -28.64
C ARG A 217 15.63 7.24 -29.04
N ASP A 218 16.31 7.16 -30.18
CA ASP A 218 17.12 6.02 -30.60
C ASP A 218 16.38 4.67 -30.57
N ARG A 219 15.14 4.67 -31.08
CA ARG A 219 14.24 3.50 -31.12
C ARG A 219 13.89 2.93 -29.74
N SER A 220 13.92 3.76 -28.71
CA SER A 220 13.39 3.40 -27.40
C SER A 220 11.87 3.24 -27.45
N VAL A 221 11.36 2.35 -26.60
CA VAL A 221 9.97 1.90 -26.65
C VAL A 221 9.26 2.21 -25.33
N TRP A 222 7.99 2.58 -25.44
CA TRP A 222 7.06 2.59 -24.32
C TRP A 222 5.94 1.58 -24.54
N SER A 223 5.83 0.60 -23.66
CA SER A 223 4.76 -0.39 -23.68
C SER A 223 3.78 -0.14 -22.53
N ILE A 224 2.50 0.02 -22.85
CA ILE A 224 1.40 0.20 -21.91
C ILE A 224 0.42 -0.94 -22.17
N LEU A 225 0.44 -1.98 -21.32
CA LEU A 225 -0.20 -3.26 -21.60
C LEU A 225 -1.07 -3.70 -20.42
N TYR A 226 -2.33 -4.08 -20.67
CA TYR A 226 -3.19 -4.75 -19.69
C TYR A 226 -3.36 -3.99 -18.35
N ASN A 227 -3.30 -2.67 -18.37
CA ASN A 227 -3.47 -1.86 -17.16
C ASN A 227 -4.92 -1.40 -17.00
N ASN A 228 -5.34 -1.25 -15.75
CA ASN A 228 -6.62 -0.66 -15.38
C ASN A 228 -6.38 0.71 -14.72
N PHE A 229 -6.96 1.77 -15.28
CA PHE A 229 -6.84 3.14 -14.81
C PHE A 229 -8.17 3.58 -14.18
N THR A 230 -8.14 3.92 -12.90
CA THR A 230 -9.29 4.38 -12.12
C THR A 230 -8.95 5.66 -11.37
N CYS A 231 -10.01 6.39 -10.98
CA CYS A 231 -9.87 7.69 -10.36
C CYS A 231 -9.29 7.60 -8.95
N GLY A 232 -8.23 8.38 -8.70
CA GLY A 232 -7.58 8.53 -7.40
C GLY A 232 -8.39 9.35 -6.39
N SER A 233 -7.89 9.46 -5.16
CA SER A 233 -8.53 10.26 -4.11
C SER A 233 -8.49 11.78 -4.37
N TYR A 234 -7.54 12.25 -5.19
CA TYR A 234 -7.43 13.67 -5.60
C TYR A 234 -8.56 14.10 -6.54
N SER A 235 -8.97 13.23 -7.47
CA SER A 235 -9.94 13.59 -8.50
C SER A 235 -10.78 12.39 -8.88
N SER A 236 -12.11 12.57 -8.85
CA SER A 236 -13.08 11.57 -9.29
C SER A 236 -13.25 11.51 -10.81
N THR A 237 -12.58 12.38 -11.57
CA THR A 237 -12.76 12.53 -13.02
C THR A 237 -11.46 12.49 -13.81
N ILE A 238 -10.30 12.32 -13.16
CA ILE A 238 -9.00 12.28 -13.81
C ILE A 238 -8.36 10.93 -13.50
N ALA A 239 -7.99 10.22 -14.56
CA ALA A 239 -7.28 8.94 -14.53
C ALA A 239 -6.54 8.82 -15.87
N TYR A 240 -5.37 9.44 -15.97
CA TYR A 240 -4.60 9.56 -17.20
C TYR A 240 -3.23 8.91 -17.09
N MET A 241 -2.66 8.51 -18.22
CA MET A 241 -1.29 8.04 -18.28
C MET A 241 -0.31 9.21 -18.09
N THR A 242 -0.58 10.34 -18.74
CA THR A 242 0.26 11.54 -18.70
C THR A 242 -0.53 12.80 -18.38
N ASN A 243 0.13 13.79 -17.79
CA ASN A 243 -0.36 15.17 -17.76
C ASN A 243 -0.17 15.84 -19.14
N ASN A 244 -0.26 17.17 -19.21
CA ASN A 244 -0.13 17.92 -20.47
C ASN A 244 1.27 17.74 -21.07
N TRP A 245 1.39 16.76 -21.96
CA TRP A 245 2.59 16.47 -22.73
C TRP A 245 2.34 16.75 -24.20
N SER A 246 3.15 17.63 -24.78
CA SER A 246 3.15 17.93 -26.21
C SER A 246 4.48 17.52 -26.82
N PRO A 247 4.61 16.33 -27.43
CA PRO A 247 5.86 15.91 -28.06
C PRO A 247 6.27 16.90 -29.17
N PRO A 248 7.57 17.26 -29.30
CA PRO A 248 8.04 18.09 -30.40
C PRO A 248 7.65 17.50 -31.77
N SER A 249 7.39 18.36 -32.75
CA SER A 249 6.90 17.94 -34.09
C SER A 249 7.80 16.94 -34.82
N GLU A 250 9.10 16.90 -34.51
CA GLU A 250 10.09 15.96 -35.06
C GLU A 250 10.18 14.65 -34.29
N SER A 251 9.64 14.59 -33.06
CA SER A 251 9.69 13.39 -32.24
C SER A 251 8.71 12.34 -32.75
N ARG A 252 9.17 11.08 -32.76
CA ARG A 252 8.40 9.91 -33.20
C ARG A 252 8.59 8.80 -32.17
N PRO A 253 8.02 8.95 -30.96
CA PRO A 253 8.11 7.92 -29.93
C PRO A 253 7.45 6.63 -30.43
N ILE A 254 8.01 5.48 -30.05
CA ILE A 254 7.42 4.18 -30.36
C ILE A 254 6.63 3.76 -29.12
N ILE A 255 5.30 3.87 -29.20
CA ILE A 255 4.40 3.59 -28.08
C ILE A 255 3.43 2.49 -28.49
N TYR A 256 3.31 1.46 -27.65
CA TYR A 256 2.36 0.35 -27.82
C TYR A 256 1.30 0.40 -26.74
N GLY A 257 0.04 0.27 -27.16
CA GLY A 257 -1.12 0.12 -26.29
C GLY A 257 -1.78 -1.22 -26.54
N VAL A 258 -1.90 -2.07 -25.50
CA VAL A 258 -2.58 -3.37 -25.59
C VAL A 258 -3.56 -3.51 -24.43
N CYS A 259 -4.84 -3.71 -24.73
CA CYS A 259 -5.85 -4.15 -23.76
C CYS A 259 -5.90 -3.36 -22.43
N ASN A 260 -5.78 -2.03 -22.49
CA ASN A 260 -5.92 -1.20 -21.29
C ASN A 260 -7.39 -0.81 -21.08
N GLU A 261 -7.77 -0.61 -19.83
CA GLU A 261 -9.09 -0.12 -19.42
C GLU A 261 -8.95 1.18 -18.66
N ALA A 262 -9.79 2.17 -18.94
CA ALA A 262 -9.89 3.42 -18.19
C ALA A 262 -11.32 3.61 -17.72
N ARG A 263 -11.49 3.81 -16.41
CA ARG A 263 -12.78 4.11 -15.76
C ARG A 263 -13.85 3.05 -16.07
N GLY A 264 -13.43 1.78 -16.11
CA GLY A 264 -14.29 0.64 -16.39
C GLY A 264 -14.69 0.47 -17.86
N SER A 265 -14.02 1.17 -18.79
CA SER A 265 -14.22 1.02 -20.23
C SER A 265 -12.89 0.72 -20.94
N PRO A 266 -12.87 -0.12 -21.99
CA PRO A 266 -11.67 -0.34 -22.79
C PRO A 266 -11.17 0.96 -23.43
N VAL A 267 -9.85 1.19 -23.38
CA VAL A 267 -9.21 2.34 -24.00
C VAL A 267 -9.13 2.13 -25.51
N THR A 268 -9.71 3.06 -26.27
CA THR A 268 -9.70 2.99 -27.75
C THR A 268 -8.98 4.18 -28.37
N ASP A 269 -8.93 5.32 -27.68
CA ASP A 269 -8.19 6.50 -28.09
C ASP A 269 -7.28 6.95 -26.93
N TYR A 270 -5.99 6.61 -27.00
CA TYR A 270 -5.04 6.94 -25.94
C TYR A 270 -4.78 8.44 -25.80
N GLY A 271 -5.05 9.24 -26.84
CA GLY A 271 -4.94 10.69 -26.79
C GLY A 271 -6.07 11.31 -25.97
N VAL A 272 -7.30 10.79 -26.11
CA VAL A 272 -8.48 11.30 -25.39
C VAL A 272 -8.62 10.63 -24.02
N ASP A 273 -8.54 9.30 -23.96
CA ASP A 273 -8.86 8.51 -22.78
C ASP A 273 -7.73 8.57 -21.72
N LEU A 274 -6.48 8.65 -22.17
CA LEU A 274 -5.29 8.59 -21.30
C LEU A 274 -4.35 9.80 -21.43
N ASN A 275 -4.73 10.80 -22.24
CA ASN A 275 -4.00 12.05 -22.44
C ASN A 275 -2.55 11.87 -22.93
N ILE A 276 -2.31 10.86 -23.76
CA ILE A 276 -1.00 10.63 -24.39
C ILE A 276 -0.88 11.53 -25.63
N GLY A 277 -0.05 12.57 -25.56
CA GLY A 277 0.13 13.56 -26.62
C GLY A 277 0.81 13.06 -27.90
N ALA A 278 1.13 11.76 -27.98
CA ALA A 278 1.79 11.13 -29.11
C ALA A 278 0.95 9.99 -29.70
N PRO A 279 1.10 9.67 -31.00
CA PRO A 279 0.43 8.51 -31.59
C PRO A 279 0.81 7.21 -30.87
N VAL A 280 -0.19 6.44 -30.48
CA VAL A 280 -0.04 5.10 -29.90
C VAL A 280 -0.41 4.05 -30.93
N MET A 281 0.44 3.04 -31.10
CA MET A 281 0.10 1.88 -31.89
C MET A 281 -0.79 0.96 -31.07
N LEU A 282 -2.10 1.06 -31.32
CA LEU A 282 -3.11 0.21 -30.71
C LEU A 282 -3.04 -1.20 -31.30
N LEU A 283 -2.92 -2.19 -30.42
CA LEU A 283 -2.96 -3.60 -30.76
C LEU A 283 -4.16 -4.26 -30.06
N ASP A 284 -4.74 -5.27 -30.70
CA ASP A 284 -5.87 -6.02 -30.15
C ASP A 284 -5.48 -6.75 -28.85
N CYS A 285 -6.44 -6.94 -27.95
CA CYS A 285 -6.25 -7.78 -26.77
C CYS A 285 -5.78 -9.18 -27.20
N GLY A 286 -4.71 -9.68 -26.59
CA GLY A 286 -4.09 -10.96 -26.95
C GLY A 286 -3.07 -10.88 -28.09
N ALA A 287 -2.91 -9.74 -28.75
CA ALA A 287 -1.78 -9.51 -29.64
C ALA A 287 -0.47 -9.49 -28.85
N CYS A 288 0.53 -10.21 -29.36
CA CYS A 288 1.82 -10.37 -28.69
C CYS A 288 2.96 -10.22 -29.70
N THR A 289 3.21 -8.99 -30.12
CA THR A 289 4.38 -8.68 -30.95
C THR A 289 5.61 -8.55 -30.06
N VAL A 290 6.76 -9.00 -30.55
CA VAL A 290 8.03 -8.98 -29.80
C VAL A 290 8.34 -7.57 -29.31
N GLU A 291 8.11 -6.57 -30.15
CA GLU A 291 8.42 -5.17 -29.87
C GLU A 291 7.53 -4.56 -28.78
N ALA A 292 6.32 -5.10 -28.57
CA ALA A 292 5.41 -4.61 -27.54
C ALA A 292 5.62 -5.33 -26.21
N VAL A 293 5.70 -6.67 -26.23
CA VAL A 293 5.61 -7.50 -25.01
C VAL A 293 6.96 -7.98 -24.48
N CYS A 294 8.03 -7.88 -25.28
CA CYS A 294 9.37 -8.32 -24.91
C CYS A 294 10.39 -7.18 -25.02
N PHE A 295 11.51 -7.30 -24.31
CA PHE A 295 12.67 -6.46 -24.58
C PHE A 295 13.36 -6.92 -25.87
N ALA A 296 13.05 -6.23 -26.97
CA ALA A 296 13.42 -6.66 -28.33
C ALA A 296 14.94 -6.93 -28.50
N ALA A 297 15.80 -6.09 -27.91
CA ALA A 297 17.25 -6.23 -28.04
C ALA A 297 17.82 -7.54 -27.47
N ARG A 298 17.07 -8.23 -26.61
CA ARG A 298 17.45 -9.48 -25.94
C ARG A 298 16.47 -10.62 -26.23
N THR A 299 15.60 -10.46 -27.21
CA THR A 299 14.63 -11.49 -27.61
C THR A 299 15.03 -12.11 -28.93
N SER A 300 15.01 -13.45 -28.99
CA SER A 300 15.36 -14.22 -30.20
C SER A 300 14.14 -14.54 -31.06
N SER A 301 13.01 -14.85 -30.42
CA SER A 301 11.74 -15.21 -31.04
C SER A 301 10.62 -15.13 -30.01
N ILE A 302 9.37 -15.31 -30.46
CA ILE A 302 8.22 -15.45 -29.59
C ILE A 302 7.54 -16.79 -29.84
N ARG A 303 7.08 -17.46 -28.78
CA ARG A 303 6.37 -18.75 -28.87
C ARG A 303 5.12 -18.69 -28.00
N GLY A 304 3.94 -18.74 -28.61
CA GLY A 304 2.68 -18.71 -27.84
C GLY A 304 2.53 -17.47 -26.95
N CYS A 305 3.00 -16.32 -27.41
CA CYS A 305 3.09 -15.05 -26.66
C CYS A 305 4.12 -15.00 -25.53
N GLU A 306 4.93 -16.03 -25.36
CA GLU A 306 6.08 -16.03 -24.45
C GLU A 306 7.36 -15.62 -25.17
N CYS A 307 8.14 -14.73 -24.55
CA CYS A 307 9.40 -14.26 -25.11
C CYS A 307 10.48 -15.34 -24.97
N VAL A 308 11.12 -15.71 -26.09
CA VAL A 308 12.27 -16.62 -26.07
C VAL A 308 13.54 -15.79 -26.09
N CYS A 309 14.26 -15.75 -24.96
CA CYS A 309 15.40 -14.86 -24.81
C CYS A 309 16.63 -15.28 -25.62
N ALA A 310 17.31 -14.28 -26.18
CA ALA A 310 18.65 -14.41 -26.72
C ALA A 310 19.69 -14.39 -25.59
N ALA A 311 20.96 -14.61 -25.92
CA ALA A 311 22.05 -14.58 -24.94
C ALA A 311 22.09 -13.24 -24.17
N GLY A 312 22.10 -13.34 -22.84
CA GLY A 312 22.10 -12.19 -21.93
C GLY A 312 20.73 -11.52 -21.74
N GLY A 313 19.64 -12.13 -22.21
CA GLY A 313 18.27 -11.80 -21.79
C GLY A 313 17.82 -12.68 -20.63
N TYR A 314 17.05 -12.11 -19.70
CA TYR A 314 16.63 -12.77 -18.47
C TYR A 314 15.13 -12.58 -18.20
N GLY A 315 14.50 -13.58 -17.57
CA GLY A 315 13.09 -13.57 -17.20
C GLY A 315 12.13 -13.61 -18.39
N ASP A 316 10.83 -13.50 -18.10
CA ASP A 316 9.74 -13.73 -19.06
C ASP A 316 9.64 -12.66 -20.16
N THR A 317 10.24 -11.49 -19.93
CA THR A 317 10.29 -10.37 -20.89
C THR A 317 11.70 -10.13 -21.44
N CYS A 318 12.65 -11.01 -21.15
CA CYS A 318 14.04 -10.98 -21.65
C CYS A 318 14.81 -9.69 -21.32
N VAL A 319 14.65 -9.14 -20.13
CA VAL A 319 15.35 -7.93 -19.68
C VAL A 319 16.88 -8.10 -19.67
N PRO A 320 17.68 -7.01 -19.78
CA PRO A 320 19.13 -7.07 -20.00
C PRO A 320 19.98 -7.43 -18.77
N ALA A 321 19.38 -7.50 -17.58
CA ALA A 321 20.05 -7.89 -16.35
C ALA A 321 19.22 -8.93 -15.59
N ALA A 322 19.92 -9.88 -14.95
CA ALA A 322 19.29 -10.99 -14.26
C ALA A 322 18.43 -10.52 -13.08
N VAL A 323 17.11 -10.59 -13.26
CA VAL A 323 16.16 -10.48 -12.15
C VAL A 323 16.38 -11.67 -11.21
N PRO A 324 16.38 -11.49 -9.88
CA PRO A 324 16.68 -12.58 -8.96
C PRO A 324 15.60 -13.68 -9.02
N ASP A 325 16.01 -14.93 -9.24
CA ASP A 325 15.14 -16.10 -9.17
C ASP A 325 14.66 -16.35 -7.72
N GLY A 326 13.42 -16.84 -7.55
CA GLY A 326 12.93 -17.31 -6.25
C GLY A 326 12.40 -16.24 -5.29
N LEU A 327 12.07 -15.06 -5.79
CA LEU A 327 11.39 -14.00 -5.02
C LEU A 327 9.86 -14.08 -5.06
N GLY A 328 9.28 -15.08 -5.75
CA GLY A 328 7.85 -15.37 -5.69
C GLY A 328 7.34 -15.52 -4.25
N PRO A 329 6.01 -15.54 -4.05
CA PRO A 329 5.43 -15.80 -2.73
C PRO A 329 6.15 -17.01 -2.12
N LEU A 330 6.52 -16.90 -0.83
CA LEU A 330 7.13 -18.02 -0.12
C LEU A 330 6.29 -19.28 -0.43
N PRO A 331 6.91 -20.41 -0.80
CA PRO A 331 6.17 -21.66 -0.80
C PRO A 331 5.56 -21.78 0.59
N LEU A 332 4.23 -21.96 0.62
CA LEU A 332 3.50 -22.29 1.83
C LEU A 332 4.29 -23.41 2.53
N PRO A 333 4.57 -23.30 3.84
CA PRO A 333 5.06 -24.46 4.56
C PRO A 333 4.07 -25.60 4.31
N GLU A 334 4.51 -26.67 3.65
CA GLU A 334 3.75 -27.92 3.66
C GLU A 334 3.74 -28.41 5.11
N ALA A 335 2.65 -28.16 5.84
CA ALA A 335 2.47 -28.67 7.19
C ALA A 335 0.97 -28.87 7.50
N ASP A 336 0.70 -30.09 7.97
CA ASP A 336 -0.55 -30.75 8.40
C ASP A 336 -1.90 -30.00 8.38
N ASP A 337 -2.91 -30.71 7.86
CA ASP A 337 -4.33 -30.36 7.67
C ASP A 337 -5.14 -30.03 8.95
N THR A 338 -4.53 -29.44 9.98
CA THR A 338 -5.23 -29.09 11.25
C THR A 338 -5.12 -27.64 11.70
N GLU A 339 -4.37 -26.77 11.01
CA GLU A 339 -4.28 -25.33 11.31
C GLU A 339 -5.12 -24.45 10.37
N ILE A 340 -5.54 -23.29 10.90
CA ILE A 340 -6.29 -22.25 10.18
C ILE A 340 -5.41 -21.76 9.02
N ARG A 341 -5.81 -22.04 7.78
CA ARG A 341 -5.09 -21.58 6.59
C ARG A 341 -5.16 -20.06 6.49
N CYS A 342 -4.00 -19.41 6.47
CA CYS A 342 -3.89 -17.98 6.23
C CYS A 342 -3.81 -17.70 4.73
N VAL A 343 -4.62 -16.75 4.25
CA VAL A 343 -4.47 -16.14 2.93
C VAL A 343 -3.37 -15.08 3.06
N HIS A 344 -2.33 -15.20 2.23
CA HIS A 344 -1.20 -14.30 2.22
C HIS A 344 -1.17 -13.50 0.91
N GLY A 345 -1.05 -12.18 0.99
CA GLY A 345 -0.89 -11.35 -0.21
C GLY A 345 -2.15 -11.20 -1.06
N GLY A 346 -2.05 -10.40 -2.13
CA GLY A 346 -3.08 -10.29 -3.16
C GLY A 346 -4.27 -9.39 -2.80
N SER A 347 -5.25 -9.37 -3.69
CA SER A 347 -6.47 -8.56 -3.58
C SER A 347 -7.72 -9.43 -3.60
N ILE A 348 -8.67 -9.20 -2.69
CA ILE A 348 -9.96 -9.92 -2.64
C ILE A 348 -11.13 -8.95 -2.52
N SER A 349 -12.19 -9.21 -3.28
CA SER A 349 -13.42 -8.41 -3.27
C SER A 349 -14.53 -9.01 -2.40
N SER A 350 -14.39 -10.27 -1.99
CA SER A 350 -15.34 -10.96 -1.13
C SER A 350 -14.63 -12.00 -0.27
N VAL A 351 -15.23 -12.32 0.87
CA VAL A 351 -14.82 -13.44 1.71
C VAL A 351 -15.95 -14.45 1.66
N ASP A 352 -15.67 -15.63 1.11
CA ASP A 352 -16.65 -16.73 1.12
C ASP A 352 -16.76 -17.32 2.52
N TYR A 353 -17.94 -17.86 2.83
CA TYR A 353 -18.16 -18.57 4.09
C TYR A 353 -17.32 -19.84 4.10
N PRO A 354 -16.59 -20.13 5.20
CA PRO A 354 -15.72 -21.27 5.24
C PRO A 354 -16.50 -22.60 5.26
N ASP A 355 -15.92 -23.64 4.67
CA ASP A 355 -16.49 -24.99 4.64
C ASP A 355 -16.74 -25.55 6.06
N PRO A 356 -17.69 -26.49 6.24
CA PRO A 356 -17.99 -27.11 7.53
C PRO A 356 -16.72 -27.71 8.19
N GLY A 357 -16.36 -27.22 9.38
CA GLY A 357 -15.22 -27.72 10.16
C GLY A 357 -13.96 -26.83 10.17
N VAL A 358 -13.94 -25.73 9.41
CA VAL A 358 -12.86 -24.73 9.45
C VAL A 358 -12.93 -23.91 10.74
N ARG A 359 -11.77 -23.75 11.41
CA ARG A 359 -11.68 -23.17 12.78
C ARG A 359 -11.46 -21.66 12.83
N GLY A 360 -11.44 -20.98 11.69
CA GLY A 360 -11.11 -19.58 11.63
C GLY A 360 -10.81 -19.07 10.23
N LEU A 361 -10.65 -17.75 10.14
CA LEU A 361 -10.18 -17.05 8.96
C LEU A 361 -8.86 -16.36 9.32
N CYS A 362 -7.89 -16.42 8.41
CA CYS A 362 -6.63 -15.72 8.60
C CYS A 362 -6.24 -15.03 7.29
N PHE A 363 -5.95 -13.74 7.39
CA PHE A 363 -5.52 -12.90 6.28
C PHE A 363 -4.27 -12.15 6.72
N VAL A 364 -3.22 -12.25 5.92
CA VAL A 364 -1.93 -11.61 6.18
C VAL A 364 -1.52 -10.87 4.91
N ASN A 365 -1.35 -9.56 5.01
CA ASN A 365 -0.98 -8.74 3.85
C ASN A 365 -1.99 -8.84 2.69
N VAL A 366 -3.28 -8.84 2.99
CA VAL A 366 -4.35 -8.95 1.97
C VAL A 366 -5.01 -7.59 1.76
N THR A 367 -5.28 -7.26 0.50
CA THR A 367 -5.97 -6.03 0.11
C THR A 367 -7.43 -6.32 -0.20
N PHE A 368 -8.33 -5.80 0.61
CA PHE A 368 -9.75 -5.89 0.35
C PHE A 368 -10.18 -4.76 -0.60
N THR A 369 -10.84 -5.10 -1.69
CA THR A 369 -11.30 -4.15 -2.72
C THR A 369 -12.77 -3.76 -2.56
N ALA A 370 -13.51 -4.44 -1.67
CA ALA A 370 -14.84 -4.06 -1.24
C ALA A 370 -14.99 -4.19 0.28
N ALA A 371 -16.02 -3.55 0.84
CA ALA A 371 -16.34 -3.68 2.27
C ALA A 371 -16.73 -5.12 2.59
N ILE A 372 -16.17 -5.67 3.67
CA ILE A 372 -16.40 -7.05 4.08
C ILE A 372 -17.38 -7.09 5.24
N VAL A 373 -18.38 -7.95 5.12
CA VAL A 373 -19.32 -8.27 6.20
C VAL A 373 -19.06 -9.71 6.63
N LEU A 374 -18.61 -9.88 7.86
CA LEU A 374 -18.43 -11.19 8.50
C LEU A 374 -19.65 -11.46 9.37
N ASP A 375 -20.66 -12.09 8.76
CA ASP A 375 -21.88 -12.49 9.45
C ASP A 375 -21.73 -13.86 10.11
N LEU A 376 -21.56 -13.86 11.44
CA LEU A 376 -21.29 -15.08 12.21
C LEU A 376 -22.53 -15.98 12.36
N TRP A 377 -23.72 -15.55 11.96
CA TRP A 377 -24.90 -16.43 11.89
C TRP A 377 -24.81 -17.46 10.78
N SER A 378 -24.02 -17.16 9.75
CA SER A 378 -23.85 -18.01 8.57
C SER A 378 -22.70 -19.02 8.73
N PHE A 379 -21.98 -18.99 9.86
CA PHE A 379 -20.92 -19.94 10.17
C PHE A 379 -21.51 -21.20 10.79
N ASP A 380 -21.44 -22.32 10.08
CA ASP A 380 -21.94 -23.62 10.55
C ASP A 380 -20.94 -24.29 11.52
N ALA A 381 -20.77 -23.67 12.70
CA ALA A 381 -19.80 -24.08 13.71
C ALA A 381 -20.42 -24.18 15.13
N PRO A 382 -21.36 -25.12 15.36
CA PRO A 382 -21.95 -25.31 16.68
C PRO A 382 -20.87 -25.75 17.69
N GLN A 383 -20.63 -24.92 18.70
CA GLN A 383 -19.75 -25.13 19.87
C GLN A 383 -18.23 -24.93 19.72
N GLN A 384 -17.73 -24.32 18.64
CA GLN A 384 -16.29 -24.04 18.49
C GLN A 384 -15.97 -22.53 18.52
N THR A 385 -14.77 -22.17 18.98
CA THR A 385 -14.29 -20.77 19.01
C THR A 385 -13.83 -20.40 17.60
N LEU A 386 -14.43 -19.35 17.02
CA LEU A 386 -13.99 -18.84 15.73
C LEU A 386 -12.81 -17.89 15.93
N ASN A 387 -11.69 -18.15 15.26
CA ASN A 387 -10.52 -17.27 15.28
C ASN A 387 -10.41 -16.51 13.95
N ILE A 388 -10.48 -15.19 13.98
CA ILE A 388 -10.35 -14.32 12.82
C ILE A 388 -9.08 -13.47 13.01
N THR A 389 -8.14 -13.56 12.08
CA THR A 389 -6.90 -12.78 12.11
C THR A 389 -6.76 -11.96 10.83
N LEU A 390 -6.58 -10.65 10.96
CA LEU A 390 -6.22 -9.73 9.90
C LEU A 390 -4.92 -9.04 10.32
N LEU A 391 -3.83 -9.42 9.68
CA LEU A 391 -2.50 -8.87 9.93
C LEU A 391 -2.03 -8.10 8.69
N GLN A 392 -1.63 -6.84 8.85
CA GLN A 392 -1.12 -6.02 7.74
C GLN A 392 -2.07 -5.92 6.54
N CYS A 393 -3.39 -5.99 6.76
CA CYS A 393 -4.39 -5.94 5.70
C CYS A 393 -4.81 -4.51 5.36
N VAL A 394 -5.32 -4.31 4.15
CA VAL A 394 -5.93 -3.04 3.70
C VAL A 394 -7.43 -3.25 3.53
N LEU A 395 -8.25 -2.50 4.26
CA LEU A 395 -9.70 -2.72 4.40
C LEU A 395 -10.47 -1.58 3.74
N MET A 396 -11.44 -1.89 2.87
CA MET A 396 -12.42 -0.90 2.37
C MET A 396 -13.60 -0.67 3.33
N GLY A 397 -13.63 -1.42 4.43
CA GLY A 397 -14.69 -1.49 5.42
C GLY A 397 -14.75 -2.91 5.99
N LEU A 398 -14.98 -3.04 7.29
CA LEU A 398 -15.10 -4.34 7.94
C LEU A 398 -16.23 -4.29 8.97
N SER A 399 -17.28 -5.08 8.73
CA SER A 399 -18.40 -5.24 9.66
C SER A 399 -18.38 -6.65 10.23
N ILE A 400 -18.35 -6.78 11.56
CA ILE A 400 -18.33 -8.05 12.27
C ILE A 400 -19.64 -8.20 13.03
N ARG A 401 -20.48 -9.14 12.59
CA ARG A 401 -21.81 -9.39 13.17
C ARG A 401 -21.82 -10.63 14.06
N GLY A 402 -21.99 -10.44 15.37
CA GLY A 402 -22.00 -11.47 16.38
C GLY A 402 -23.25 -12.37 16.36
N SER A 403 -23.05 -13.68 16.57
CA SER A 403 -24.10 -14.71 16.63
C SER A 403 -24.29 -15.34 18.01
N SER A 404 -23.82 -14.69 19.07
CA SER A 404 -23.68 -15.21 20.45
C SER A 404 -22.64 -16.33 20.63
N ALA A 405 -21.93 -16.70 19.58
CA ALA A 405 -20.79 -17.62 19.64
C ALA A 405 -19.55 -16.96 20.28
N ARG A 406 -18.61 -17.79 20.77
CA ARG A 406 -17.30 -17.30 21.23
C ARG A 406 -16.43 -16.96 20.02
N LEU A 407 -15.92 -15.74 20.02
CA LEU A 407 -15.13 -15.19 18.92
C LEU A 407 -13.79 -14.63 19.41
N HIS A 408 -12.72 -14.92 18.69
CA HIS A 408 -11.45 -14.21 18.81
C HIS A 408 -11.15 -13.47 17.51
N VAL A 409 -11.12 -12.14 17.54
CA VAL A 409 -10.72 -11.30 16.42
C VAL A 409 -9.43 -10.59 16.74
N SER A 410 -8.49 -10.59 15.79
CA SER A 410 -7.26 -9.82 15.85
C SER A 410 -7.08 -9.03 14.56
N VAL A 411 -7.07 -7.70 14.66
CA VAL A 411 -6.78 -6.75 13.58
C VAL A 411 -5.49 -6.03 13.96
N VAL A 412 -4.38 -6.37 13.32
CA VAL A 412 -3.05 -5.89 13.74
C VAL A 412 -2.31 -5.29 12.56
N SER A 413 -1.69 -4.12 12.79
CA SER A 413 -0.90 -3.39 11.78
C SER A 413 -1.64 -3.20 10.45
N SER A 414 -2.96 -3.16 10.48
CA SER A 414 -3.82 -3.09 9.30
C SER A 414 -4.27 -1.64 9.08
N MET A 415 -4.76 -1.34 7.88
CA MET A 415 -5.25 -0.01 7.55
C MET A 415 -6.67 -0.04 6.98
N LEU A 416 -7.43 1.01 7.26
CA LEU A 416 -8.70 1.30 6.63
C LEU A 416 -8.45 2.28 5.48
N ASP A 417 -8.75 1.86 4.25
CA ASP A 417 -8.65 2.68 3.04
C ASP A 417 -9.94 3.47 2.77
N ALA A 418 -11.09 2.91 3.16
CA ALA A 418 -12.41 3.52 3.09
C ALA A 418 -13.34 2.89 4.13
N GLY A 419 -14.53 3.47 4.33
CA GLY A 419 -15.58 2.89 5.19
C GLY A 419 -15.29 3.02 6.68
N ALA A 420 -15.77 2.05 7.46
CA ALA A 420 -15.63 2.00 8.92
C ALA A 420 -15.35 0.55 9.39
N LEU A 421 -14.83 0.43 10.61
CA LEU A 421 -14.79 -0.82 11.37
C LEU A 421 -16.03 -0.88 12.26
N GLU A 422 -16.94 -1.81 11.97
CA GLU A 422 -18.24 -1.90 12.62
C GLU A 422 -18.36 -3.21 13.40
N PHE A 423 -18.87 -3.12 14.62
CA PHE A 423 -19.23 -4.26 15.44
C PHE A 423 -20.73 -4.23 15.70
N GLU A 424 -21.39 -5.32 15.34
CA GLU A 424 -22.84 -5.46 15.45
C GLU A 424 -23.21 -6.79 16.12
N GLY A 425 -24.28 -6.82 16.90
CA GLY A 425 -24.83 -8.04 17.47
C GLY A 425 -24.14 -8.55 18.75
N HIS A 426 -24.34 -9.84 19.02
CA HIS A 426 -24.04 -10.44 20.32
C HIS A 426 -22.77 -11.28 20.27
N PHE A 427 -21.82 -11.02 21.17
CA PHE A 427 -20.57 -11.76 21.30
C PHE A 427 -20.62 -12.62 22.57
N GLY A 428 -20.42 -13.93 22.40
CA GLY A 428 -20.55 -14.91 23.47
C GLY A 428 -19.49 -14.78 24.56
N LEU A 429 -19.63 -15.59 25.62
CA LEU A 429 -18.73 -15.58 26.77
C LEU A 429 -17.27 -15.84 26.39
N SER A 430 -16.36 -15.09 27.02
CA SER A 430 -14.91 -15.16 26.79
C SER A 430 -14.48 -14.82 25.35
N SER A 431 -15.21 -13.92 24.69
CA SER A 431 -14.79 -13.40 23.38
C SER A 431 -13.63 -12.41 23.53
N ARG A 432 -12.78 -12.32 22.51
CA ARG A 432 -11.63 -11.41 22.49
C ARG A 432 -11.58 -10.65 21.18
N ILE A 433 -11.51 -9.34 21.24
CA ILE A 433 -11.37 -8.50 20.06
C ILE A 433 -10.15 -7.62 20.31
N LEU A 434 -9.16 -7.71 19.44
CA LEU A 434 -7.94 -6.91 19.51
C LEU A 434 -7.80 -6.10 18.22
N VAL A 435 -7.64 -4.80 18.36
CA VAL A 435 -7.21 -3.91 17.29
C VAL A 435 -5.93 -3.22 17.75
N ALA A 436 -4.80 -3.49 17.08
CA ALA A 436 -3.49 -3.05 17.54
C ALA A 436 -2.63 -2.46 16.43
N GLY A 437 -1.95 -1.33 16.71
CA GLY A 437 -0.96 -0.74 15.81
C GLY A 437 -1.50 -0.41 14.41
N SER A 438 -2.81 -0.23 14.26
CA SER A 438 -3.52 -0.08 13.00
C SER A 438 -3.83 1.39 12.70
N THR A 439 -4.08 1.70 11.42
CA THR A 439 -4.41 3.05 10.95
C THR A 439 -5.82 3.07 10.36
N LEU A 440 -6.78 3.59 11.12
CA LEU A 440 -8.20 3.60 10.78
C LEU A 440 -8.64 5.04 10.48
N VAL A 441 -8.50 5.44 9.22
CA VAL A 441 -8.89 6.78 8.77
C VAL A 441 -10.15 6.66 7.93
N ALA A 442 -11.22 7.32 8.37
CA ALA A 442 -12.54 7.25 7.76
C ALA A 442 -13.04 8.64 7.39
N THR A 443 -13.62 8.78 6.19
CA THR A 443 -14.32 10.01 5.78
C THR A 443 -15.77 10.04 6.24
N SER A 444 -16.27 8.94 6.83
CA SER A 444 -17.61 8.84 7.42
C SER A 444 -17.67 9.55 8.77
N GLU A 445 -18.88 9.69 9.31
CA GLU A 445 -19.08 10.24 10.66
C GLU A 445 -18.23 9.54 11.71
N HIS A 446 -17.93 8.25 11.52
CA HIS A 446 -17.13 7.46 12.46
C HIS A 446 -16.14 6.53 11.78
N ALA A 447 -15.05 6.19 12.49
CA ALA A 447 -14.07 5.19 12.06
C ALA A 447 -14.30 3.83 12.73
N ILE A 448 -14.72 3.82 13.99
CA ILE A 448 -15.18 2.62 14.69
C ILE A 448 -16.62 2.81 15.16
N LEU A 449 -17.51 1.88 14.83
CA LEU A 449 -18.91 1.87 15.23
C LEU A 449 -19.25 0.65 16.09
N PHE A 450 -19.97 0.88 17.18
CA PHE A 450 -20.67 -0.16 17.93
C PHE A 450 -22.18 0.06 17.80
N MET A 451 -22.88 -0.91 17.23
CA MET A 451 -24.32 -0.85 16.98
C MET A 451 -24.98 -2.16 17.41
N GLU A 452 -25.96 -2.12 18.32
CA GLU A 452 -26.60 -3.33 18.87
C GLU A 452 -25.57 -4.33 19.46
N PHE A 453 -24.51 -3.79 20.05
CA PHE A 453 -23.35 -4.55 20.49
C PHE A 453 -23.55 -5.09 21.91
N THR A 454 -23.48 -6.40 22.09
CA THR A 454 -23.51 -7.02 23.43
C THR A 454 -22.28 -7.88 23.68
N PHE A 455 -21.63 -7.64 24.82
CA PHE A 455 -20.45 -8.37 25.25
C PHE A 455 -20.75 -9.20 26.50
N GLY A 456 -20.64 -10.52 26.39
CA GLY A 456 -20.83 -11.43 27.51
C GLY A 456 -19.65 -11.47 28.49
N ALA A 457 -19.85 -12.12 29.64
CA ALA A 457 -18.86 -12.15 30.73
C ALA A 457 -17.49 -12.72 30.31
N ASN A 458 -16.43 -12.23 30.96
CA ASN A 458 -15.03 -12.55 30.71
C ASN A 458 -14.53 -12.22 29.29
N SER A 459 -15.25 -11.39 28.56
CA SER A 459 -14.84 -10.97 27.20
C SER A 459 -14.02 -9.68 27.26
N THR A 460 -13.08 -9.48 26.33
CA THR A 460 -12.26 -8.27 26.26
C THR A 460 -12.17 -7.70 24.84
N LEU A 461 -12.46 -6.41 24.68
CA LEU A 461 -12.15 -5.63 23.49
C LEU A 461 -11.00 -4.67 23.81
N LEU A 462 -9.91 -4.75 23.06
CA LEU A 462 -8.73 -3.92 23.27
C LEU A 462 -8.40 -3.15 21.98
N LEU A 463 -8.43 -1.82 22.08
CA LEU A 463 -7.90 -0.90 21.07
C LEU A 463 -6.57 -0.36 21.61
N ILE A 464 -5.43 -0.79 21.04
CA ILE A 464 -4.10 -0.42 21.53
C ILE A 464 -3.19 0.18 20.45
N GLU A 465 -2.56 1.32 20.73
CA GLU A 465 -1.54 1.94 19.87
C GLU A 465 -1.99 2.20 18.41
N ASN A 466 -3.29 2.46 18.19
CA ASN A 466 -3.84 2.76 16.87
C ASN A 466 -3.81 4.25 16.56
N TYR A 467 -3.86 4.59 15.27
CA TYR A 467 -4.22 5.91 14.76
C TYR A 467 -5.65 5.84 14.23
N ILE A 468 -6.58 6.58 14.80
CA ILE A 468 -8.01 6.53 14.47
C ILE A 468 -8.51 7.95 14.19
N GLU A 469 -9.01 8.17 12.99
CA GLU A 469 -9.47 9.48 12.52
C GLU A 469 -10.81 9.35 11.79
N ALA A 470 -11.76 10.24 12.09
CA ALA A 470 -13.08 10.26 11.46
C ALA A 470 -13.60 11.70 11.27
N SER A 471 -14.73 11.87 10.57
CA SER A 471 -15.36 13.18 10.44
C SER A 471 -15.85 13.74 11.79
N ARG A 472 -16.65 12.96 12.54
CA ARG A 472 -17.29 13.40 13.79
C ARG A 472 -16.88 12.64 15.04
N TYR A 473 -16.69 11.33 14.91
CA TYR A 473 -16.54 10.40 16.02
C TYR A 473 -15.44 9.37 15.73
N ALA A 474 -14.24 9.51 16.29
CA ALA A 474 -13.20 8.48 16.06
C ALA A 474 -13.69 7.10 16.53
N ILE A 475 -14.36 7.04 17.69
CA ILE A 475 -15.07 5.87 18.19
C ILE A 475 -16.51 6.26 18.54
N TYR A 476 -17.49 5.51 18.04
CA TYR A 476 -18.90 5.79 18.25
C TYR A 476 -19.67 4.58 18.81
N PHE A 477 -20.24 4.76 20.00
CA PHE A 477 -21.22 3.84 20.58
C PHE A 477 -22.62 4.37 20.26
N PHE A 478 -23.25 3.76 19.25
CA PHE A 478 -24.55 4.18 18.73
C PHE A 478 -25.69 3.92 19.73
N ILE A 479 -26.82 4.59 19.52
CA ILE A 479 -27.95 4.62 20.48
C ILE A 479 -28.64 3.26 20.66
N SER A 480 -28.46 2.33 19.72
CA SER A 480 -29.06 1.00 19.75
C SER A 480 -28.24 0.06 20.66
N PHE A 481 -28.61 -0.04 21.95
CA PHE A 481 -28.24 -1.10 22.91
C PHE A 481 -26.76 -1.57 22.87
N VAL A 482 -25.82 -0.76 23.39
CA VAL A 482 -24.49 -1.26 23.74
C VAL A 482 -24.52 -1.82 25.16
N VAL A 483 -24.21 -3.11 25.34
CA VAL A 483 -24.25 -3.78 26.65
C VAL A 483 -22.91 -4.44 26.94
N VAL A 484 -22.31 -4.10 28.09
CA VAL A 484 -21.07 -4.71 28.60
C VAL A 484 -21.39 -5.46 29.89
N ASP A 485 -21.58 -6.77 29.77
CA ASP A 485 -22.06 -7.65 30.85
C ASP A 485 -20.90 -8.50 31.39
N GLY A 486 -20.20 -8.01 32.43
CA GLY A 486 -19.06 -8.71 33.04
C GLY A 486 -17.81 -8.84 32.13
N GLY A 487 -17.73 -8.03 31.07
CA GLY A 487 -16.59 -7.92 30.15
C GLY A 487 -15.94 -6.52 30.18
N GLY A 488 -14.90 -6.31 29.38
CA GLY A 488 -14.16 -5.05 29.35
C GLY A 488 -13.93 -4.50 27.95
N ILE A 489 -14.12 -3.19 27.77
CA ILE A 489 -13.65 -2.44 26.60
C ILE A 489 -12.50 -1.55 27.05
N ILE A 490 -11.33 -1.68 26.42
CA ILE A 490 -10.10 -0.96 26.80
C ILE A 490 -9.59 -0.19 25.59
N VAL A 491 -9.39 1.11 25.75
CA VAL A 491 -8.82 2.01 24.75
C VAL A 491 -7.51 2.56 25.31
N LYS A 492 -6.38 2.04 24.85
CA LYS A 492 -5.05 2.33 25.42
C LYS A 492 -4.05 2.86 24.39
N GLY A 493 -3.38 3.98 24.67
CA GLY A 493 -2.20 4.40 23.90
C GLY A 493 -2.48 4.81 22.45
N ASN A 494 -3.75 5.06 22.08
CA ASN A 494 -4.15 5.42 20.72
C ASN A 494 -3.99 6.93 20.47
N THR A 495 -3.90 7.31 19.20
CA THR A 495 -4.14 8.67 18.72
C THR A 495 -5.52 8.71 18.09
N LEU A 496 -6.42 9.52 18.64
CA LEU A 496 -7.79 9.70 18.18
C LEU A 496 -7.95 11.15 17.68
N SER A 497 -8.50 11.34 16.49
CA SER A 497 -8.75 12.66 15.91
C SER A 497 -10.10 12.76 15.19
N THR A 498 -10.65 13.97 15.12
CA THR A 498 -11.80 14.33 14.27
C THR A 498 -11.41 15.44 13.29
N THR A 499 -12.11 15.53 12.16
CA THR A 499 -11.75 16.47 11.08
C THR A 499 -12.80 17.52 10.72
N GLU A 500 -14.08 17.34 11.04
CA GLU A 500 -15.03 18.48 10.97
C GLU A 500 -14.61 19.56 11.99
N GLU A 501 -14.94 20.83 11.72
CA GLU A 501 -14.65 21.96 12.62
C GLU A 501 -15.92 22.76 12.99
N ASP A 502 -17.08 22.41 12.42
CA ASP A 502 -18.28 23.25 12.43
C ASP A 502 -19.39 22.76 13.39
N ASP A 503 -19.31 21.54 13.93
CA ASP A 503 -20.37 20.99 14.81
C ASP A 503 -19.92 20.87 16.27
N ARG A 504 -20.70 21.43 17.19
CA ARG A 504 -20.48 21.33 18.66
C ARG A 504 -20.60 19.90 19.22
N MET A 505 -20.77 18.90 18.35
CA MET A 505 -21.11 17.52 18.67
C MET A 505 -19.94 16.57 18.40
N GLU A 506 -18.81 17.04 17.86
CA GLU A 506 -17.64 16.21 17.54
C GLU A 506 -16.93 15.71 18.80
N SER A 507 -16.52 14.44 18.77
CA SER A 507 -15.71 13.87 19.85
C SER A 507 -14.81 12.72 19.44
N CYS A 508 -13.68 12.53 20.13
CA CYS A 508 -12.85 11.33 19.88
C CYS A 508 -13.59 10.05 20.30
N VAL A 509 -14.34 10.08 21.40
CA VAL A 509 -15.20 8.98 21.84
C VAL A 509 -16.58 9.51 22.14
N CYS A 510 -17.58 9.07 21.36
CA CYS A 510 -18.98 9.42 21.58
C CYS A 510 -19.75 8.21 22.12
N VAL A 511 -20.38 8.38 23.27
CA VAL A 511 -21.19 7.35 23.94
C VAL A 511 -22.63 7.81 24.02
N ASN A 512 -23.50 7.28 23.15
CA ASN A 512 -24.91 7.68 23.18
C ASN A 512 -25.69 6.98 24.30
N ALA A 513 -25.61 5.65 24.32
CA ALA A 513 -26.25 4.81 25.32
C ALA A 513 -25.37 3.57 25.55
N VAL A 514 -25.05 3.29 26.81
CA VAL A 514 -24.36 2.06 27.20
C VAL A 514 -24.91 1.54 28.52
N ASP A 515 -25.16 0.24 28.59
CA ASP A 515 -25.49 -0.50 29.81
C ASP A 515 -24.26 -1.30 30.26
N VAL A 516 -23.64 -0.86 31.36
CA VAL A 516 -22.50 -1.54 31.96
C VAL A 516 -22.95 -2.23 33.23
N ARG A 517 -22.85 -3.56 33.27
CA ARG A 517 -23.37 -4.36 34.39
C ARG A 517 -22.52 -5.57 34.74
N ASN A 518 -22.83 -6.17 35.90
CA ASN A 518 -22.20 -7.41 36.39
C ASN A 518 -20.66 -7.35 36.44
N GLY A 519 -20.10 -6.20 36.81
CA GLY A 519 -18.64 -5.99 36.86
C GLY A 519 -17.99 -5.65 35.51
N GLY A 520 -18.79 -5.36 34.48
CA GLY A 520 -18.31 -4.84 33.22
C GLY A 520 -17.68 -3.45 33.35
N TYR A 521 -16.83 -3.06 32.40
CA TYR A 521 -16.16 -1.76 32.43
C TYR A 521 -15.74 -1.26 31.04
N ILE A 522 -15.56 0.06 30.95
CA ILE A 522 -14.90 0.75 29.85
C ILE A 522 -13.71 1.50 30.43
N ASP A 523 -12.52 1.24 29.92
CA ASP A 523 -11.26 1.86 30.35
C ASP A 523 -10.63 2.64 29.20
N VAL A 524 -10.16 3.85 29.48
CA VAL A 524 -9.57 4.77 28.51
C VAL A 524 -8.30 5.36 29.10
N GLU A 525 -7.14 4.87 28.67
CA GLU A 525 -5.85 5.19 29.27
C GLU A 525 -4.79 5.62 28.24
N ASN A 526 -3.99 6.63 28.57
CA ASN A 526 -2.83 7.08 27.79
C ASN A 526 -3.10 7.40 26.30
N ASN A 527 -4.32 7.84 25.95
CA ASN A 527 -4.63 8.22 24.57
C ASN A 527 -4.32 9.69 24.30
N THR A 528 -3.90 9.99 23.07
CA THR A 528 -3.85 11.35 22.52
C THR A 528 -5.18 11.63 21.82
N MET A 529 -5.91 12.68 22.20
CA MET A 529 -7.23 13.01 21.66
C MET A 529 -7.22 14.42 21.06
N ILE A 530 -7.66 14.56 19.81
CA ILE A 530 -7.67 15.80 19.04
C ILE A 530 -9.07 16.00 18.45
N ALA A 531 -9.96 16.65 19.18
CA ALA A 531 -11.34 16.95 18.78
C ALA A 531 -11.92 18.10 19.63
N VAL A 532 -13.12 18.59 19.30
CA VAL A 532 -13.88 19.53 20.14
C VAL A 532 -14.11 18.98 21.54
N SER A 533 -14.48 17.70 21.64
CA SER A 533 -14.56 16.97 22.91
C SER A 533 -13.70 15.71 22.89
N GLY A 534 -12.90 15.45 23.93
CA GLY A 534 -12.17 14.18 24.01
C GLY A 534 -13.12 12.98 24.14
N ILE A 535 -14.00 13.01 25.14
CA ILE A 535 -15.01 11.98 25.38
C ILE A 535 -16.35 12.68 25.64
N TYR A 536 -17.41 12.23 24.99
CA TYR A 536 -18.76 12.78 25.12
C TYR A 536 -19.77 11.68 25.46
N PHE A 537 -20.59 11.88 26.50
CA PHE A 537 -21.66 10.97 26.90
C PHE A 537 -23.02 11.66 26.71
N TYR A 538 -23.96 11.03 25.99
CA TYR A 538 -25.37 11.44 25.99
C TYR A 538 -26.13 10.82 27.16
N GLY A 539 -27.25 11.45 27.52
CA GLY A 539 -27.95 11.31 28.80
C GLY A 539 -28.57 9.94 29.14
N ASP A 540 -28.43 8.92 28.29
CA ASP A 540 -29.04 7.60 28.47
C ASP A 540 -28.00 6.49 28.81
N THR A 541 -26.97 6.83 29.58
CA THR A 541 -26.01 5.84 30.10
C THR A 541 -26.52 5.24 31.41
N THR A 542 -26.62 3.90 31.48
CA THR A 542 -27.04 3.17 32.69
C THR A 542 -25.91 2.31 33.22
N VAL A 543 -25.66 2.38 34.53
CA VAL A 543 -24.65 1.57 35.21
C VAL A 543 -25.34 0.78 36.31
N GLY A 544 -25.48 -0.53 36.11
CA GLY A 544 -26.15 -1.43 37.05
C GLY A 544 -25.15 -2.33 37.77
N SER A 545 -25.00 -2.19 39.09
CA SER A 545 -24.23 -3.16 39.87
C SER A 545 -25.09 -4.39 40.20
N ALA A 546 -24.51 -5.58 40.04
CA ALA A 546 -25.01 -6.78 40.68
C ALA A 546 -23.94 -7.29 41.65
N GLY A 547 -24.18 -7.14 42.95
CA GLY A 547 -23.38 -7.73 44.02
C GLY A 547 -22.34 -6.80 44.63
N LEU A 548 -22.33 -6.78 45.97
CA LEU A 548 -21.49 -5.97 46.85
C LEU A 548 -19.98 -6.05 46.57
N LEU A 549 -19.32 -4.91 46.80
CA LEU A 549 -17.87 -4.68 47.02
C LEU A 549 -17.07 -5.91 47.46
#